data_AF-A0AAW9QNC1-F1
#
_entry.id   AF-A0AAW9QNC1-F1
#
_cell.length_a   1.000
_cell.length_b   1.000
_cell.length_c   1.000
_cell.angle_alpha   90.00
_cell.angle_beta   90.00
_cell.angle_gamma   90.00
#
_symmetry.space_group_name_H-M   'P 1'
#
loop_
_entity.id
_entity.type
_entity.pdbx_description
1 polymer ?
#
loop_
_entity_poly.entity_id
_entity_poly.type
_entity_poly.pdbx_seq_one_letter_code
_entity_poly.pdbx_strand_id
1 'polypeptide(L)'
;MIKHIVKTLLTTCVASFTLQLVASKTLAQVDMTRLGQVISTCRRDAQSEQYYLNIKIPNNFILNENHQKYARVYIEECLKYRYHYLTILSKLPWLTSAEETLPKFPASVAVAMTVAGTSGRSNEAIMTMIDCMASKNSNSNDCKNTTFSYLLPFLSSTGDYRPLVTWFFKHCPMERPYSCNEVVNYYIYVCPSCTVIYDDNPNDRIILQAFIDWFFAQSVEYRKEIVALIKNNSLREQLNAEADQAVTQYREILTRLQEQERERRRREMLGQ
;
A
#
# COMPACT_ATOMS: atom_id res chain seq x y z
N MET A 1 19.25 -11.77 -34.91
CA MET A 1 17.86 -12.21 -35.17
C MET A 1 17.07 -12.52 -33.89
N ILE A 2 17.69 -13.03 -32.82
CA ILE A 2 17.04 -13.35 -31.52
C ILE A 2 16.55 -12.10 -30.74
N LYS A 3 17.20 -10.94 -30.91
CA LYS A 3 16.83 -9.68 -30.21
C LYS A 3 15.51 -9.05 -30.65
N HIS A 4 14.94 -9.45 -31.79
CA HIS A 4 13.66 -8.89 -32.27
C HIS A 4 12.46 -9.75 -31.88
N ILE A 5 12.64 -11.05 -31.63
CA ILE A 5 11.55 -11.97 -31.25
C ILE A 5 11.06 -11.69 -29.82
N VAL A 6 11.96 -11.33 -28.90
CA VAL A 6 11.63 -11.02 -27.49
C VAL A 6 10.81 -9.73 -27.35
N LYS A 7 11.01 -8.76 -28.25
CA LYS A 7 10.27 -7.49 -28.23
C LYS A 7 8.84 -7.65 -28.73
N THR A 8 8.61 -8.56 -29.69
CA THR A 8 7.27 -8.78 -30.27
C THR A 8 6.35 -9.59 -29.35
N LEU A 9 6.89 -10.52 -28.54
CA LEU A 9 6.13 -11.31 -27.57
C LEU A 9 5.55 -10.48 -26.41
N LEU A 10 6.22 -9.39 -26.02
CA LEU A 10 5.71 -8.47 -24.99
C LEU A 10 4.54 -7.61 -25.51
N THR A 11 4.48 -7.33 -26.80
CA THR A 11 3.40 -6.54 -27.40
C THR A 11 2.16 -7.37 -27.76
N THR A 12 2.29 -8.66 -28.10
CA THR A 12 1.13 -9.50 -28.43
C THR A 12 0.39 -10.06 -27.21
N CYS A 13 1.03 -10.14 -26.04
CA CYS A 13 0.32 -10.50 -24.81
C CYS A 13 -0.68 -9.43 -24.35
N VAL A 14 -0.52 -8.16 -24.73
CA VAL A 14 -1.43 -7.07 -24.28
C VAL A 14 -2.75 -7.05 -25.06
N ALA A 15 -2.79 -7.60 -26.27
CA ALA A 15 -3.97 -7.53 -27.14
C ALA A 15 -5.00 -8.67 -26.93
N SER A 16 -4.61 -9.78 -26.31
CA SER A 16 -5.49 -10.97 -26.18
C SER A 16 -6.28 -11.06 -24.87
N PHE A 17 -6.16 -10.08 -23.96
CA PHE A 17 -6.83 -10.10 -22.65
C PHE A 17 -8.28 -9.58 -22.66
N THR A 18 -8.84 -9.17 -23.81
CA THR A 18 -10.17 -8.54 -23.87
C THR A 18 -11.35 -9.51 -23.98
N LEU A 19 -11.14 -10.81 -24.17
CA LEU A 19 -12.23 -11.75 -24.43
C LEU A 19 -12.10 -13.03 -23.58
N GLN A 20 -12.44 -12.92 -22.29
CA GLN A 20 -13.10 -13.98 -21.48
C GLN A 20 -13.04 -13.60 -19.99
N LEU A 21 -13.93 -12.70 -19.56
CA LEU A 21 -14.31 -12.59 -18.16
C LEU A 21 -15.82 -12.75 -18.09
N VAL A 22 -16.24 -13.98 -17.75
CA VAL A 22 -17.60 -14.30 -17.38
C VAL A 22 -17.92 -13.48 -16.12
N ALA A 23 -18.90 -12.60 -16.25
CA ALA A 23 -19.40 -11.80 -15.14
C ALA A 23 -20.13 -12.68 -14.12
N SER A 24 -19.53 -12.89 -12.95
CA SER A 24 -20.25 -13.31 -11.75
C SER A 24 -20.57 -12.07 -10.90
N LYS A 25 -21.86 -11.93 -10.55
CA LYS A 25 -22.38 -10.80 -9.77
C LYS A 25 -21.73 -10.75 -8.38
N THR A 26 -21.31 -9.54 -8.00
CA THR A 26 -20.91 -9.04 -6.66
C THR A 26 -19.63 -9.59 -6.01
N LEU A 27 -18.55 -9.82 -6.77
CA LEU A 27 -17.19 -9.78 -6.23
C LEU A 27 -16.58 -8.40 -6.51
N ALA A 28 -15.76 -7.87 -5.60
CA ALA A 28 -14.97 -6.66 -5.85
C ALA A 28 -14.21 -6.81 -7.17
N GLN A 29 -14.52 -5.95 -8.15
CA GLN A 29 -13.99 -6.08 -9.50
C GLN A 29 -12.62 -5.40 -9.57
N VAL A 30 -11.57 -6.20 -9.75
CA VAL A 30 -10.20 -5.70 -9.92
C VAL A 30 -10.07 -5.01 -11.28
N ASP A 31 -9.60 -3.76 -11.25
CA ASP A 31 -9.17 -3.03 -12.43
C ASP A 31 -7.84 -3.61 -12.92
N MET A 32 -7.91 -4.40 -13.99
CA MET A 32 -6.74 -5.08 -14.56
C MET A 32 -5.70 -4.11 -15.13
N THR A 33 -6.10 -2.91 -15.56
CA THR A 33 -5.17 -1.88 -16.04
C THR A 33 -4.35 -1.34 -14.88
N ARG A 34 -5.01 -0.98 -13.78
CA ARG A 34 -4.35 -0.59 -12.53
C ARG A 34 -3.47 -1.70 -11.99
N LEU A 35 -3.96 -2.94 -11.97
CA LEU A 35 -3.19 -4.10 -11.53
C LEU A 35 -1.89 -4.24 -12.33
N GLY A 36 -1.96 -4.15 -13.67
CA GLY A 36 -0.77 -4.22 -14.53
C GLY A 36 0.28 -3.15 -14.21
N GLN A 37 -0.16 -1.91 -13.97
CA GLN A 37 0.72 -0.80 -13.57
C GLN A 37 1.39 -1.10 -12.23
N VAL A 38 0.61 -1.51 -11.22
CA VAL A 38 1.15 -1.81 -9.88
C VAL A 38 2.13 -2.99 -9.92
N ILE A 39 1.81 -4.07 -10.63
CA ILE A 39 2.71 -5.23 -10.78
C ILE A 39 4.07 -4.79 -11.29
N SER A 40 4.11 -3.96 -12.34
CA SER A 40 5.38 -3.53 -12.94
C SER A 40 6.27 -2.76 -11.95
N THR A 41 5.67 -1.84 -11.18
CA THR A 41 6.41 -1.02 -10.21
C THR A 41 6.79 -1.83 -8.98
N CYS A 42 5.92 -2.71 -8.49
CA CYS A 42 6.21 -3.56 -7.33
C CYS A 42 7.29 -4.61 -7.60
N ARG A 43 7.30 -5.22 -8.79
CA ARG A 43 8.39 -6.15 -9.16
C ARG A 43 9.74 -5.45 -9.19
N ARG A 44 9.79 -4.21 -9.65
CA ARG A 44 11.01 -3.39 -9.65
C ARG A 44 11.42 -3.02 -8.22
N ASP A 45 10.49 -2.49 -7.42
CA ASP A 45 10.81 -1.84 -6.16
C ASP A 45 11.01 -2.85 -5.01
N ALA A 46 10.14 -3.86 -4.88
CA ALA A 46 10.19 -4.86 -3.81
C ALA A 46 11.42 -5.80 -3.88
N GLN A 47 12.07 -5.87 -5.05
CA GLN A 47 13.28 -6.65 -5.27
C GLN A 47 14.55 -5.78 -5.35
N SER A 48 14.42 -4.46 -5.25
CA SER A 48 15.54 -3.54 -5.44
C SER A 48 16.20 -3.22 -4.10
N GLU A 49 17.46 -3.61 -3.94
CA GLU A 49 18.28 -3.20 -2.79
C GLU A 49 18.35 -1.66 -2.69
N GLN A 50 18.58 -1.00 -3.82
CA GLN A 50 18.65 0.45 -3.89
C GLN A 50 17.37 1.12 -3.41
N TYR A 51 16.21 0.51 -3.63
CA TYR A 51 14.93 1.02 -3.14
C TYR A 51 14.92 1.12 -1.61
N TYR A 52 15.31 0.03 -0.94
CA TYR A 52 15.31 -0.05 0.51
C TYR A 52 16.44 0.79 1.14
N LEU A 53 17.60 0.88 0.48
CA LEU A 53 18.67 1.80 0.85
C LEU A 53 18.24 3.26 0.80
N ASN A 54 17.51 3.66 -0.26
CA ASN A 54 17.02 5.02 -0.42
C ASN A 54 16.03 5.41 0.69
N ILE A 55 15.35 4.44 1.29
CA ILE A 55 14.48 4.64 2.46
C ILE A 55 15.17 4.32 3.80
N LYS A 56 16.51 4.33 3.81
CA LYS A 56 17.37 4.16 4.99
C LYS A 56 17.17 2.83 5.75
N ILE A 57 16.69 1.79 5.08
CA ILE A 57 16.64 0.44 5.66
C ILE A 57 18.02 -0.20 5.53
N PRO A 58 18.62 -0.73 6.62
CA PRO A 58 19.99 -1.24 6.56
C PRO A 58 20.15 -2.48 5.67
N ASN A 59 21.26 -2.54 4.92
CA ASN A 59 21.56 -3.58 3.93
C ASN A 59 21.62 -5.01 4.47
N ASN A 60 22.02 -5.19 5.73
CA ASN A 60 22.08 -6.51 6.36
C ASN A 60 20.70 -7.17 6.54
N PHE A 61 19.60 -6.43 6.35
CA PHE A 61 18.24 -6.98 6.34
C PHE A 61 17.75 -7.34 4.94
N ILE A 62 18.26 -6.65 3.90
CA ILE A 62 17.78 -6.72 2.52
C ILE A 62 18.49 -7.83 1.72
N LEU A 63 19.69 -8.24 2.14
CA LEU A 63 20.57 -9.13 1.37
C LEU A 63 20.77 -10.52 1.99
N ASN A 64 20.00 -10.92 3.01
CA ASN A 64 20.07 -12.30 3.46
C ASN A 64 19.34 -13.24 2.47
N GLU A 65 19.69 -14.53 2.46
CA GLU A 65 19.05 -15.55 1.62
C GLU A 65 17.51 -15.57 1.77
N ASN A 66 17.01 -15.07 2.91
CA ASN A 66 15.58 -14.93 3.16
C ASN A 66 14.94 -13.89 2.22
N HIS A 67 15.57 -12.77 1.89
CA HIS A 67 14.95 -11.77 1.01
C HIS A 67 14.62 -12.31 -0.38
N GLN A 68 15.51 -13.12 -0.96
CA GLN A 68 15.23 -13.81 -2.22
C GLN A 68 14.16 -14.90 -2.07
N LYS A 69 14.23 -15.69 -0.98
CA LYS A 69 13.23 -16.71 -0.66
C LYS A 69 11.81 -16.15 -0.52
N TYR A 70 11.68 -14.93 0.02
CA TYR A 70 10.41 -14.26 0.27
C TYR A 70 10.10 -13.12 -0.72
N ALA A 71 10.83 -13.02 -1.84
CA ALA A 71 10.61 -11.96 -2.84
C ALA A 71 9.16 -11.88 -3.33
N ARG A 72 8.48 -13.04 -3.45
CA ARG A 72 7.06 -13.10 -3.80
C ARG A 72 6.18 -12.39 -2.77
N VAL A 73 6.44 -12.59 -1.49
CA VAL A 73 5.68 -11.99 -0.38
C VAL A 73 5.79 -10.47 -0.42
N TYR A 74 6.99 -9.93 -0.61
CA TYR A 74 7.17 -8.47 -0.70
C TYR A 74 6.46 -7.85 -1.90
N ILE A 75 6.45 -8.55 -3.04
CA ILE A 75 5.69 -8.11 -4.21
C ILE A 75 4.19 -8.12 -3.91
N GLU A 76 3.68 -9.16 -3.24
CA GLU A 76 2.26 -9.27 -2.88
C GLU A 76 1.84 -8.18 -1.88
N GLU A 77 2.64 -7.89 -0.85
CA GLU A 77 2.40 -6.77 0.07
C GLU A 77 2.43 -5.43 -0.67
N CYS A 78 3.47 -5.18 -1.48
CA CYS A 78 3.55 -3.98 -2.31
C CYS A 78 2.31 -3.81 -3.19
N LEU A 79 1.87 -4.89 -3.83
CA LEU A 79 0.68 -4.93 -4.66
C LEU A 79 -0.55 -4.52 -3.88
N LYS A 80 -0.78 -5.14 -2.71
CA LYS A 80 -1.92 -4.83 -1.85
C LYS A 80 -2.00 -3.34 -1.54
N TYR A 81 -0.94 -2.75 -0.97
CA TYR A 81 -1.01 -1.36 -0.52
C TYR A 81 -1.02 -0.34 -1.66
N ARG A 82 -0.21 -0.54 -2.71
CA ARG A 82 -0.23 0.37 -3.87
C ARG A 82 -1.54 0.30 -4.62
N TYR A 83 -2.10 -0.91 -4.80
CA TYR A 83 -3.39 -1.06 -5.44
C TYR A 83 -4.49 -0.40 -4.61
N HIS A 84 -4.54 -0.66 -3.29
CA HIS A 84 -5.46 0.00 -2.36
C HIS A 84 -5.36 1.53 -2.43
N TYR A 85 -4.15 2.09 -2.39
CA TYR A 85 -3.90 3.52 -2.53
C TYR A 85 -4.46 4.10 -3.83
N LEU A 86 -4.15 3.47 -4.97
CA LEU A 86 -4.67 3.90 -6.27
C LEU A 86 -6.19 3.75 -6.38
N THR A 87 -6.78 2.75 -5.72
CA THR A 87 -8.24 2.62 -5.63
C THR A 87 -8.86 3.77 -4.86
N ILE A 88 -8.27 4.19 -3.74
CA ILE A 88 -8.73 5.38 -3.00
C ILE A 88 -8.63 6.64 -3.87
N LEU A 89 -7.51 6.84 -4.55
CA LEU A 89 -7.35 7.97 -5.47
C LEU A 89 -8.39 7.95 -6.60
N SER A 90 -8.81 6.78 -7.07
CA SER A 90 -9.89 6.68 -8.06
C SER A 90 -11.26 7.09 -7.49
N LYS A 91 -11.47 6.98 -6.18
CA LYS A 91 -12.71 7.40 -5.49
C LYS A 91 -12.68 8.87 -5.10
N LEU A 92 -11.49 9.42 -4.81
CA LEU A 92 -11.26 10.82 -4.45
C LEU A 92 -10.17 11.43 -5.36
N PRO A 93 -10.46 11.66 -6.66
CA PRO A 93 -9.43 12.06 -7.63
C PRO A 93 -8.73 13.38 -7.29
N TRP A 94 -9.45 14.29 -6.62
CA TRP A 94 -8.92 15.59 -6.21
C TRP A 94 -7.77 15.48 -5.20
N LEU A 95 -7.62 14.35 -4.50
CA LEU A 95 -6.49 14.11 -3.59
C LEU A 95 -5.14 14.08 -4.33
N THR A 96 -5.13 13.80 -5.63
CA THR A 96 -3.89 13.79 -6.42
C THR A 96 -3.29 15.17 -6.62
N SER A 97 -4.13 16.21 -6.58
CA SER A 97 -3.73 17.62 -6.66
C SER A 97 -3.75 18.32 -5.30
N ALA A 98 -4.05 17.60 -4.22
CA ALA A 98 -4.08 18.18 -2.89
C ALA A 98 -2.67 18.55 -2.44
N GLU A 99 -2.58 19.66 -1.70
CA GLU A 99 -1.34 20.07 -1.05
C GLU A 99 -0.86 19.00 -0.07
N GLU A 100 0.44 19.02 0.22
CA GLU A 100 1.03 18.15 1.22
C GLU A 100 0.55 18.56 2.62
N THR A 101 0.36 17.60 3.54
CA THR A 101 0.03 17.96 4.94
C THR A 101 1.26 18.47 5.67
N LEU A 102 2.43 17.95 5.28
CA LEU A 102 3.75 18.36 5.73
C LEU A 102 4.73 18.24 4.55
N PRO A 103 5.87 18.95 4.56
CA PRO A 103 6.85 18.85 3.49
C PRO A 103 7.18 17.40 3.15
N LYS A 104 6.97 17.04 1.87
CA LYS A 104 7.17 15.71 1.28
C LYS A 104 6.29 14.60 1.88
N PHE A 105 5.18 14.97 2.53
CA PHE A 105 4.15 14.06 3.03
C PHE A 105 2.80 14.39 2.36
N PRO A 106 2.48 13.71 1.24
CA PRO A 106 1.27 14.02 0.46
C PRO A 106 0.00 13.73 1.26
N ALA A 107 -0.99 14.61 1.18
CA ALA A 107 -2.25 14.41 1.88
C ALA A 107 -3.03 13.17 1.40
N SER A 108 -2.89 12.83 0.11
CA SER A 108 -3.42 11.58 -0.43
C SER A 108 -2.97 10.36 0.35
N VAL A 109 -1.69 10.33 0.75
CA VAL A 109 -1.10 9.24 1.54
C VAL A 109 -1.73 9.24 2.93
N ALA A 110 -1.80 10.40 3.60
CA ALA A 110 -2.42 10.54 4.92
C ALA A 110 -3.87 10.01 4.94
N VAL A 111 -4.68 10.41 3.97
CA VAL A 111 -6.08 9.96 3.84
C VAL A 111 -6.13 8.47 3.54
N ALA A 112 -5.35 7.98 2.58
CA ALA A 112 -5.43 6.59 2.16
C ALA A 112 -4.97 5.62 3.23
N MET A 113 -4.01 6.05 4.06
CA MET A 113 -3.58 5.35 5.26
C MET A 113 -4.64 5.35 6.35
N THR A 114 -5.30 6.49 6.55
CA THR A 114 -6.43 6.61 7.47
C THR A 114 -7.54 5.63 7.14
N VAL A 115 -7.83 5.48 5.86
CA VAL A 115 -8.83 4.53 5.37
C VAL A 115 -8.37 3.08 5.57
N ALA A 116 -7.10 2.78 5.28
CA ALA A 116 -6.54 1.44 5.46
C ALA A 116 -6.52 1.01 6.94
N GLY A 117 -5.93 1.82 7.82
CA GLY A 117 -5.74 1.50 9.24
C GLY A 117 -7.02 1.42 10.07
N THR A 118 -8.14 1.89 9.51
CA THR A 118 -9.46 1.84 10.15
C THR A 118 -10.36 0.71 9.64
N SER A 119 -9.89 -0.12 8.70
CA SER A 119 -10.61 -1.30 8.24
C SER A 119 -10.74 -2.37 9.33
N GLY A 120 -11.90 -3.03 9.42
CA GLY A 120 -12.18 -4.05 10.44
C GLY A 120 -12.25 -3.54 11.88
N ARG A 121 -12.29 -2.22 12.08
CA ARG A 121 -12.38 -1.58 13.41
C ARG A 121 -13.84 -1.36 13.83
N SER A 122 -14.05 -1.34 15.15
CA SER A 122 -15.35 -0.97 15.72
C SER A 122 -15.73 0.47 15.35
N ASN A 123 -17.03 0.72 15.24
CA ASN A 123 -17.58 2.06 15.03
C ASN A 123 -17.09 3.06 16.10
N GLU A 124 -16.91 2.59 17.34
CA GLU A 124 -16.38 3.38 18.43
C GLU A 124 -14.98 3.94 18.12
N ALA A 125 -14.03 3.10 17.70
CA ALA A 125 -12.66 3.53 17.39
C ALA A 125 -12.60 4.56 16.26
N ILE A 126 -13.52 4.45 15.28
CA ILE A 126 -13.62 5.37 14.14
C ILE A 126 -14.20 6.71 14.59
N MET A 127 -15.21 6.66 15.46
CA MET A 127 -15.80 7.87 16.03
C MET A 127 -14.80 8.62 16.89
N THR A 128 -14.00 7.94 17.72
CA THR A 128 -12.92 8.59 18.48
C THR A 128 -11.98 9.37 17.56
N MET A 129 -11.66 8.85 16.38
CA MET A 129 -10.78 9.52 15.41
C MET A 129 -11.42 10.77 14.81
N ILE A 130 -12.71 10.70 14.52
CA ILE A 130 -13.46 11.86 14.04
C ILE A 130 -13.57 12.91 15.15
N ASP A 131 -13.78 12.51 16.39
CA ASP A 131 -13.83 13.40 17.55
C ASP A 131 -12.48 14.07 17.79
N CYS A 132 -11.36 13.33 17.65
CA CYS A 132 -10.02 13.91 17.67
C CYS A 132 -9.84 14.96 16.57
N MET A 133 -10.18 14.65 15.32
CA MET A 133 -10.13 15.66 14.25
C MET A 133 -11.00 16.87 14.58
N ALA A 134 -12.23 16.66 15.04
CA ALA A 134 -13.17 17.72 15.40
C ALA A 134 -12.66 18.63 16.53
N SER A 135 -11.80 18.12 17.42
CA SER A 135 -11.16 18.91 18.48
C SER A 135 -10.18 19.96 17.96
N LYS A 136 -9.73 19.84 16.70
CA LYS A 136 -8.73 20.70 16.03
C LYS A 136 -7.38 20.79 16.74
N ASN A 137 -7.14 19.95 17.75
CA ASN A 137 -5.96 20.01 18.59
C ASN A 137 -5.48 18.58 18.87
N SER A 138 -4.33 18.23 18.30
CA SER A 138 -3.70 16.91 18.47
C SER A 138 -3.36 16.57 19.93
N ASN A 139 -3.33 17.58 20.82
CA ASN A 139 -3.10 17.41 22.25
C ASN A 139 -4.38 17.26 23.09
N SER A 140 -5.56 17.30 22.46
CA SER A 140 -6.85 17.18 23.16
C SER A 140 -7.01 15.80 23.81
N ASN A 141 -7.90 15.70 24.79
CA ASN A 141 -8.21 14.41 25.41
C ASN A 141 -8.85 13.43 24.41
N ASP A 142 -9.60 13.94 23.45
CA ASP A 142 -10.19 13.16 22.34
C ASP A 142 -9.09 12.52 21.50
N CYS A 143 -7.99 13.26 21.28
CA CYS A 143 -6.80 12.79 20.56
C CYS A 143 -5.90 11.83 21.37
N LYS A 144 -5.91 11.92 22.71
CA LYS A 144 -5.15 11.01 23.58
C LYS A 144 -5.75 9.61 23.64
N ASN A 145 -7.08 9.53 23.61
CA ASN A 145 -7.83 8.27 23.67
C ASN A 145 -8.06 7.68 22.28
N THR A 146 -7.94 8.49 21.23
CA THR A 146 -7.77 7.90 19.92
C THR A 146 -6.49 7.12 19.95
N THR A 147 -6.59 5.88 19.52
CA THR A 147 -5.43 5.11 19.15
C THR A 147 -4.94 5.68 17.81
N PHE A 148 -4.42 6.92 17.84
CA PHE A 148 -3.81 7.59 16.70
C PHE A 148 -2.51 6.89 16.27
N SER A 149 -2.02 5.99 17.14
CA SER A 149 -1.15 4.86 16.81
C SER A 149 -1.64 3.98 15.66
N TYR A 150 -2.82 4.22 15.05
CA TYR A 150 -3.26 3.52 13.84
C TYR A 150 -3.24 4.37 12.56
N LEU A 151 -3.19 5.71 12.65
CA LEU A 151 -2.84 6.56 11.50
C LEU A 151 -1.33 6.61 11.31
N LEU A 152 -0.62 6.54 12.43
CA LEU A 152 0.82 6.64 12.55
C LEU A 152 1.29 5.72 13.71
N PRO A 153 1.38 4.39 13.54
CA PRO A 153 1.97 3.52 14.56
C PRO A 153 3.45 3.81 14.85
N PHE A 154 4.03 4.84 14.23
CA PHE A 154 5.46 5.12 14.24
C PHE A 154 5.98 5.76 15.52
N LEU A 155 5.13 6.11 16.49
CA LEU A 155 5.46 7.22 17.41
C LEU A 155 5.21 6.87 18.88
N SER A 156 5.18 5.58 19.21
CA SER A 156 5.31 5.14 20.60
C SER A 156 6.76 5.32 21.08
N SER A 157 6.97 6.29 21.96
CA SER A 157 8.05 6.50 22.97
C SER A 157 9.54 6.32 22.61
N THR A 158 9.95 5.70 21.51
CA THR A 158 11.37 5.42 21.23
C THR A 158 12.06 6.44 20.32
N GLY A 159 11.31 7.36 19.70
CA GLY A 159 11.90 8.51 19.01
C GLY A 159 12.72 8.21 17.75
N ASP A 160 12.67 6.99 17.20
CA ASP A 160 13.45 6.59 16.03
C ASP A 160 12.65 5.57 15.18
N TYR A 161 12.54 5.84 13.88
CA TYR A 161 11.85 5.02 12.89
C TYR A 161 12.68 3.78 12.52
N ARG A 162 14.02 3.89 12.57
CA ARG A 162 14.92 2.78 12.24
C ARG A 162 14.71 1.57 13.15
N PRO A 163 14.58 1.68 14.48
CA PRO A 163 14.27 0.55 15.35
C PRO A 163 12.98 -0.16 15.01
N LEU A 164 11.92 0.52 14.56
CA LEU A 164 10.62 -0.12 14.30
C LEU A 164 10.64 -0.90 12.98
N VAL A 165 11.25 -0.33 11.94
CA VAL A 165 11.44 -1.04 10.66
C VAL A 165 12.51 -2.13 10.79
N THR A 166 13.60 -1.87 11.48
CA THR A 166 14.62 -2.87 11.83
C THR A 166 14.01 -3.98 12.68
N TRP A 167 13.20 -3.64 13.68
CA TRP A 167 12.49 -4.61 14.52
C TRP A 167 11.49 -5.41 13.68
N PHE A 168 10.77 -4.78 12.76
CA PHE A 168 9.87 -5.44 11.83
C PHE A 168 10.64 -6.47 10.99
N PHE A 169 11.69 -6.07 10.26
CA PHE A 169 12.48 -7.01 9.46
C PHE A 169 13.21 -8.07 10.31
N LYS A 170 13.45 -7.80 11.60
CA LYS A 170 14.13 -8.72 12.52
C LYS A 170 13.20 -9.70 13.25
N HIS A 171 11.99 -9.29 13.61
CA HIS A 171 11.09 -10.04 14.49
C HIS A 171 9.77 -10.45 13.83
N CYS A 172 9.48 -9.96 12.63
CA CYS A 172 8.39 -10.49 11.83
C CYS A 172 8.85 -11.75 11.13
N PRO A 173 8.35 -12.94 11.54
CA PRO A 173 8.67 -14.16 10.83
C PRO A 173 8.15 -14.02 9.39
N MET A 174 9.06 -14.01 8.42
CA MET A 174 8.76 -13.82 7.00
C MET A 174 7.81 -14.91 6.44
N GLU A 175 7.58 -15.98 7.20
CA GLU A 175 6.61 -17.03 6.92
C GLU A 175 5.14 -16.61 7.18
N ARG A 176 4.90 -15.51 7.90
CA ARG A 176 3.57 -14.94 8.17
C ARG A 176 3.58 -13.40 8.03
N PRO A 177 3.76 -12.88 6.82
CA PRO A 177 3.84 -11.43 6.56
C PRO A 177 2.61 -10.64 7.03
N TYR A 178 1.43 -11.27 7.02
CA TYR A 178 0.16 -10.64 7.39
C TYR A 178 0.02 -10.31 8.88
N SER A 179 0.87 -10.84 9.78
CA SER A 179 0.76 -10.56 11.22
C SER A 179 1.54 -9.31 11.65
N CYS A 180 2.16 -8.61 10.70
CA CYS A 180 3.10 -7.55 11.00
C CYS A 180 2.64 -6.21 10.44
N ASN A 181 2.54 -5.25 11.35
CA ASN A 181 2.04 -3.87 11.22
C ASN A 181 1.78 -3.38 9.78
N GLU A 182 0.54 -3.53 9.30
CA GLU A 182 0.08 -3.17 7.95
C GLU A 182 0.45 -1.74 7.55
N VAL A 183 0.53 -0.84 8.53
CA VAL A 183 0.82 0.58 8.29
C VAL A 183 2.28 0.82 7.89
N VAL A 184 3.23 0.03 8.43
CA VAL A 184 4.65 0.10 8.05
C VAL A 184 4.82 -0.25 6.58
N ASN A 185 4.16 -1.32 6.13
CA ASN A 185 4.20 -1.73 4.74
C ASN A 185 3.53 -0.69 3.82
N TYR A 186 2.46 -0.04 4.29
CA TYR A 186 1.83 1.05 3.55
C TYR A 186 2.83 2.18 3.23
N TYR A 187 3.60 2.64 4.22
CA TYR A 187 4.63 3.65 3.99
C TYR A 187 5.70 3.20 3.02
N ILE A 188 6.27 2.03 3.30
CA ILE A 188 7.38 1.47 2.53
C ILE A 188 7.00 1.42 1.06
N TYR A 189 5.78 1.04 0.70
CA TYR A 189 5.40 0.87 -0.69
C TYR A 189 4.69 2.07 -1.32
N VAL A 190 3.89 2.84 -0.58
CA VAL A 190 3.11 3.94 -1.14
C VAL A 190 3.84 5.28 -1.09
N CYS A 191 4.58 5.56 -0.01
CA CYS A 191 5.33 6.80 0.13
C CYS A 191 6.74 6.56 0.69
N PRO A 192 7.66 6.01 -0.12
CA PRO A 192 9.04 5.79 0.32
C PRO A 192 9.76 7.07 0.73
N SER A 193 9.43 8.23 0.15
CA SER A 193 9.98 9.50 0.60
C SER A 193 9.52 9.88 2.01
N CYS A 194 8.26 9.59 2.37
CA CYS A 194 7.70 9.86 3.69
C CYS A 194 8.50 9.14 4.80
N THR A 195 9.05 7.97 4.50
CA THR A 195 9.90 7.19 5.41
C THR A 195 11.16 7.96 5.86
N VAL A 196 11.80 8.70 4.95
CA VAL A 196 13.16 9.24 5.14
C VAL A 196 13.21 10.50 6.02
N ILE A 197 12.10 11.23 6.08
CA ILE A 197 12.04 12.61 6.59
C ILE A 197 11.80 12.69 8.10
N TYR A 198 11.12 11.69 8.68
CA TYR A 198 10.74 11.72 10.09
C TYR A 198 11.67 10.91 11.00
N ASP A 199 12.81 10.45 10.48
CA ASP A 199 13.90 9.84 11.26
C ASP A 199 14.53 10.79 12.30
N ASP A 200 14.47 12.12 12.08
CA ASP A 200 15.27 13.08 12.86
C ASP A 200 14.49 13.77 14.01
N ASN A 201 13.14 13.75 14.01
CA ASN A 201 12.30 14.18 15.13
C ASN A 201 10.85 13.65 15.01
N PRO A 202 10.63 12.36 15.29
CA PRO A 202 9.33 11.73 15.15
C PRO A 202 8.39 12.14 16.30
N ASN A 203 7.54 13.14 16.05
CA ASN A 203 6.45 13.52 16.97
C ASN A 203 5.09 13.31 16.27
N ASP A 204 4.34 12.29 16.71
CA ASP A 204 2.98 11.97 16.22
C ASP A 204 2.06 13.14 16.24
N ARG A 205 2.15 13.94 17.30
CA ARG A 205 1.29 15.09 17.48
C ARG A 205 1.56 16.15 16.43
N ILE A 206 2.78 16.26 15.89
CA ILE A 206 3.08 17.20 14.80
C ILE A 206 2.45 16.72 13.50
N ILE A 207 2.62 15.45 13.14
CA ILE A 207 2.05 14.90 11.90
C ILE A 207 0.52 14.89 11.96
N LEU A 208 -0.03 14.51 13.10
CA LEU A 208 -1.46 14.58 13.38
C LEU A 208 -1.96 16.02 13.30
N GLN A 209 -1.32 16.95 13.99
CA GLN A 209 -1.74 18.35 13.95
C GLN A 209 -1.72 18.89 12.53
N ALA A 210 -0.66 18.61 11.77
CA ALA A 210 -0.54 19.05 10.39
C ALA A 210 -1.61 18.43 9.47
N PHE A 211 -1.98 17.16 9.69
CA PHE A 211 -3.11 16.55 8.99
C PHE A 211 -4.45 17.22 9.36
N ILE A 212 -4.68 17.51 10.66
CA ILE A 212 -5.87 18.24 11.13
C ILE A 212 -5.93 19.63 10.48
N ASP A 213 -4.83 20.38 10.52
CA ASP A 213 -4.75 21.73 9.96
C ASP A 213 -5.02 21.70 8.45
N TRP A 214 -4.37 20.78 7.73
CA TRP A 214 -4.62 20.56 6.31
C TRP A 214 -6.08 20.19 6.02
N PHE A 215 -6.67 19.28 6.81
CA PHE A 215 -8.06 18.86 6.66
C PHE A 215 -9.02 20.02 6.84
N PHE A 216 -8.80 20.90 7.84
CA PHE A 216 -9.62 22.09 8.05
C PHE A 216 -9.32 23.24 7.06
N ALA A 217 -8.20 23.20 6.34
CA ALA A 217 -7.96 24.11 5.22
C ALA A 217 -8.75 23.71 3.95
N GLN A 218 -9.18 22.45 3.82
CA GLN A 218 -9.95 21.99 2.66
C GLN A 218 -11.38 22.56 2.62
N SER A 219 -12.01 22.50 1.43
CA SER A 219 -13.43 22.85 1.27
C SER A 219 -14.33 21.96 2.13
N VAL A 220 -15.55 22.45 2.42
CA VAL A 220 -16.54 21.69 3.20
C VAL A 220 -16.90 20.39 2.47
N GLU A 221 -16.97 20.44 1.15
CA GLU A 221 -17.27 19.33 0.25
C GLU A 221 -16.21 18.23 0.36
N TYR A 222 -14.92 18.60 0.25
CA TYR A 222 -13.81 17.66 0.36
C TYR A 222 -13.69 17.04 1.75
N ARG A 223 -13.93 17.82 2.81
CA ARG A 223 -13.99 17.27 4.16
C ARG A 223 -15.11 16.24 4.32
N LYS A 224 -16.29 16.51 3.75
CA LYS A 224 -17.43 15.58 3.80
C LYS A 224 -17.12 14.27 3.09
N GLU A 225 -16.46 14.33 1.93
CA GLU A 225 -16.06 13.14 1.19
C GLU A 225 -15.06 12.27 1.97
N ILE A 226 -14.03 12.87 2.57
CA ILE A 226 -13.07 12.16 3.43
C ILE A 226 -13.78 11.52 4.63
N VAL A 227 -14.62 12.28 5.34
CA VAL A 227 -15.35 11.76 6.50
C VAL A 227 -16.33 10.66 6.09
N ALA A 228 -17.00 10.78 4.95
CA ALA A 228 -17.89 9.74 4.44
C ALA A 228 -17.13 8.44 4.15
N LEU A 229 -15.95 8.54 3.53
CA LEU A 229 -15.07 7.41 3.27
C LEU A 229 -14.61 6.74 4.57
N ILE A 230 -14.24 7.53 5.57
CA ILE A 230 -13.80 7.05 6.89
C ILE A 230 -14.95 6.39 7.66
N LYS A 231 -16.16 6.96 7.67
CA LYS A 231 -17.29 6.43 8.44
C LYS A 231 -17.89 5.17 7.84
N ASN A 232 -17.77 4.98 6.53
CA ASN A 232 -18.42 3.90 5.83
C ASN A 232 -17.60 2.60 5.93
N ASN A 233 -17.85 1.83 6.99
CA ASN A 233 -17.12 0.57 7.22
C ASN A 233 -17.24 -0.41 6.04
N SER A 234 -18.44 -0.55 5.46
CA SER A 234 -18.66 -1.44 4.32
C SER A 234 -17.82 -1.03 3.11
N LEU A 235 -17.70 0.27 2.83
CA LEU A 235 -16.87 0.76 1.74
C LEU A 235 -15.38 0.47 1.98
N ARG A 236 -14.89 0.65 3.20
CA ARG A 236 -13.47 0.35 3.52
C ARG A 236 -13.17 -1.14 3.45
N GLU A 237 -14.09 -1.99 3.91
CA GLU A 237 -13.98 -3.45 3.75
C GLU A 237 -13.95 -3.84 2.28
N GLN A 238 -14.79 -3.21 1.45
CA GLN A 238 -14.78 -3.43 0.00
C GLN A 238 -13.44 -3.00 -0.64
N LEU A 239 -12.89 -1.85 -0.24
CA LEU A 239 -11.59 -1.37 -0.75
C LEU A 239 -10.45 -2.33 -0.40
N ASN A 240 -10.44 -2.88 0.82
CA ASN A 240 -9.45 -3.88 1.23
C ASN A 240 -9.67 -5.21 0.52
N ALA A 241 -10.91 -5.67 0.41
CA ALA A 241 -11.25 -6.88 -0.33
C ALA A 241 -10.86 -6.77 -1.80
N GLU A 242 -11.02 -5.61 -2.44
CA GLU A 242 -10.56 -5.38 -3.81
C GLU A 242 -9.03 -5.49 -3.93
N ALA A 243 -8.29 -4.93 -2.96
CA ALA A 243 -6.84 -5.03 -2.92
C ALA A 243 -6.35 -6.48 -2.67
N ASP A 244 -7.00 -7.22 -1.79
CA ASP A 244 -6.71 -8.65 -1.56
C ASP A 244 -7.06 -9.50 -2.80
N GLN A 245 -8.15 -9.15 -3.49
CA GLN A 245 -8.51 -9.78 -4.75
C GLN A 245 -7.48 -9.47 -5.85
N ALA A 246 -6.91 -8.26 -5.88
CA ALA A 246 -5.84 -7.89 -6.80
C ALA A 246 -4.57 -8.74 -6.59
N VAL A 247 -4.22 -9.03 -5.33
CA VAL A 247 -3.14 -9.98 -4.99
C VAL A 247 -3.49 -11.39 -5.48
N THR A 248 -4.73 -11.83 -5.29
CA THR A 248 -5.20 -13.15 -5.76
C THR A 248 -5.09 -13.27 -7.29
N GLN A 249 -5.54 -12.26 -8.02
CA GLN A 249 -5.41 -12.20 -9.49
C GLN A 249 -3.95 -12.22 -9.95
N TYR A 250 -3.07 -11.51 -9.25
CA TYR A 250 -1.62 -11.58 -9.51
C TYR A 250 -1.08 -13.00 -9.34
N ARG A 251 -1.47 -13.72 -8.27
CA ARG A 251 -1.05 -15.11 -8.06
C ARG A 251 -1.51 -16.03 -9.20
N GLU A 252 -2.75 -15.86 -9.66
CA GLU A 252 -3.27 -16.62 -10.80
C GLU A 252 -2.49 -16.35 -12.09
N ILE A 253 -2.17 -15.08 -12.37
CA ILE A 253 -1.35 -14.69 -13.53
C ILE A 253 0.01 -15.40 -13.47
N LEU A 254 0.66 -15.42 -12.30
CA LEU A 254 1.94 -16.11 -12.13
C LEU A 254 1.82 -17.61 -12.41
N THR A 255 0.79 -18.27 -11.88
CA THR A 255 0.56 -19.70 -12.12
C THR A 255 0.41 -20.00 -13.60
N ARG A 256 -0.43 -19.22 -14.31
CA ARG A 256 -0.63 -19.38 -15.76
C ARG A 256 0.67 -19.19 -16.55
N LEU A 257 1.46 -18.16 -16.21
CA LEU A 257 2.75 -17.92 -16.86
C LEU A 257 3.75 -19.07 -16.63
N GLN A 258 3.76 -19.66 -15.44
CA GLN A 258 4.63 -20.81 -15.14
C GLN A 258 4.20 -22.08 -15.89
N GLU A 259 2.90 -22.29 -16.09
CA GLU A 259 2.38 -23.40 -16.89
C GLU A 259 2.73 -23.22 -18.37
N GLN A 260 2.54 -22.01 -18.90
CA GLN A 260 2.91 -21.67 -20.29
C GLN A 260 4.41 -21.84 -20.54
N GLU A 261 5.27 -21.41 -19.61
CA GLU A 261 6.72 -21.57 -19.71
C GLU A 261 7.13 -23.05 -19.65
N ARG A 262 6.50 -23.85 -18.78
CA ARG A 262 6.74 -25.30 -18.70
C ARG A 262 6.36 -26.01 -20.00
N GLU A 263 5.20 -25.68 -20.54
CA GLU A 263 4.73 -26.24 -21.81
C GLU A 263 5.61 -25.81 -22.98
N ARG A 264 6.07 -24.54 -23.01
CA ARG A 264 7.02 -24.06 -24.02
C ARG A 264 8.32 -24.88 -23.98
N ARG A 265 8.91 -25.05 -22.80
CA ARG A 265 10.14 -25.87 -22.64
C ARG A 265 9.92 -27.33 -23.02
N ARG A 266 8.74 -27.88 -22.75
CA ARG A 266 8.38 -29.25 -23.17
C ARG A 266 8.39 -29.36 -24.70
N ARG A 267 7.78 -28.40 -25.40
CA ARG A 267 7.77 -28.37 -26.88
C ARG A 267 9.18 -28.19 -27.45
N GLU A 268 9.96 -27.29 -26.88
CA GLU A 268 11.37 -27.10 -27.25
C GLU A 268 12.19 -28.40 -27.09
N MET A 269 12.00 -29.16 -26.01
CA MET A 269 12.65 -30.46 -25.80
C MET A 269 12.18 -31.56 -26.76
N LEU A 270 10.92 -31.49 -27.22
CA LEU A 270 10.34 -32.42 -28.18
C LEU A 270 10.62 -32.03 -29.65
N GLY A 271 11.31 -30.91 -29.90
CA GLY A 271 11.62 -30.41 -31.23
C GLY A 271 10.40 -29.88 -32.02
N GLN A 272 9.36 -29.42 -31.31
CA GLN A 272 8.11 -28.89 -31.86
C GLN A 272 8.06 -27.36 -31.85
#